data_AF-A0A7X6VI19-F1
#
_entry.id   AF-A0A7X6VI19-F1
#
_cell.length_a   1.000
_cell.length_b   1.000
_cell.length_c   1.000
_cell.angle_alpha   90.00
_cell.angle_beta   90.00
_cell.angle_gamma   90.00
#
_symmetry.space_group_name_H-M   'P 1'
#
loop_
_entity.id
_entity.type
_entity.pdbx_description
1 polymer ?
#
loop_
_entity_poly.entity_id
_entity_poly.type
_entity_poly.pdbx_seq_one_letter_code
_entity_poly.pdbx_strand_id
1 'polypeptide(L)'
;MDKLKMETQDMAELNIEKIETMFPNVITEAVDGEGKPRKAINFELLKQMLFSDVLEGDEAYEFTWVGKKASIVEANKPIRKTLRPCKEESKDWDTTENLYIEGDNLDVLKLLQESYLGKVKMIYIDPPYNTGSDFVYRDNFSMAKDEYDEASGVFDEDENRLFLNNPSNGRFHSDWCSMIYPRLLLSRNLLSRDGVILISIDDNEVENMKAICNEVFGANQFVAQLVWEKKKKGSFLSNSITNIKEYVLVYCKEANDFEGLIGEINSEVETYPCVNAPNKREKRVIPAGIVSKYKEKNYTLTKGSEISDTTMSIVLLSDLVIKNGVLAEELTIEGNWRYSQEAMTEYALKNELYITRDLYLRRIVSDTRYKTLKDILPRIGDDSDVSH
;
A
#
# COMPACT_ATOMS: atom_id res chain seq x y z
N MET A 1 13.16 -8.76 -42.18
CA MET A 1 11.84 -8.45 -41.58
C MET A 1 11.68 -9.41 -40.43
N ASP A 2 11.95 -8.95 -39.21
CA ASP A 2 11.62 -9.73 -38.02
C ASP A 2 10.10 -9.88 -37.97
N LYS A 3 9.61 -11.12 -37.99
CA LYS A 3 8.20 -11.41 -37.76
C LYS A 3 7.92 -11.02 -36.30
N LEU A 4 7.13 -9.96 -36.09
CA LEU A 4 6.58 -9.65 -34.78
C LEU A 4 5.85 -10.90 -34.26
N LYS A 5 6.25 -11.39 -33.08
CA LYS A 5 5.51 -12.44 -32.39
C LYS A 5 4.15 -11.84 -32.01
N MET A 6 3.08 -12.40 -32.55
CA MET A 6 1.69 -11.97 -32.30
C MET A 6 1.09 -12.63 -31.04
N GLU A 7 1.95 -12.97 -30.08
CA GLU A 7 1.57 -13.60 -28.82
C GLU A 7 2.40 -12.99 -27.70
N THR A 8 1.76 -12.74 -26.56
CA THR A 8 2.44 -12.26 -25.36
C THR A 8 3.49 -13.28 -24.94
N GLN A 9 4.63 -12.81 -24.45
CA GLN A 9 5.70 -13.68 -23.96
C GLN A 9 5.19 -14.64 -22.87
N ASP A 10 5.56 -15.91 -22.95
CA ASP A 10 5.27 -16.89 -21.91
C ASP A 10 6.07 -16.52 -20.65
N MET A 11 5.36 -16.13 -19.59
CA MET A 11 5.98 -15.75 -18.32
C MET A 11 6.75 -16.92 -17.69
N ALA A 12 6.37 -18.17 -17.98
CA ALA A 12 7.12 -19.34 -17.53
C ALA A 12 8.50 -19.40 -18.21
N GLU A 13 8.61 -19.05 -19.49
CA GLU A 13 9.90 -19.00 -20.21
C GLU A 13 10.79 -17.88 -19.67
N LEU A 14 10.24 -16.70 -19.40
CA LEU A 14 10.99 -15.59 -18.77
C LEU A 14 11.52 -15.97 -17.38
N ASN A 15 10.74 -16.73 -16.60
CA ASN A 15 11.19 -17.20 -15.29
C ASN A 15 12.32 -18.23 -15.44
N ILE A 16 12.24 -19.11 -16.43
CA ILE A 16 13.33 -20.04 -16.77
C ILE A 16 14.59 -19.28 -17.19
N GLU A 17 14.48 -18.20 -17.99
CA GLU A 17 15.63 -17.36 -18.38
C GLU A 17 16.27 -16.62 -17.19
N LYS A 18 15.46 -16.12 -16.25
CA LYS A 18 15.99 -15.51 -15.01
C LYS A 18 16.75 -16.54 -14.18
N ILE A 19 16.22 -17.76 -14.06
CA ILE A 19 16.90 -18.86 -13.37
C ILE A 19 18.17 -19.27 -14.13
N GLU A 20 18.16 -19.30 -15.46
CA GLU A 20 19.35 -19.55 -16.29
C GLU A 20 20.44 -18.50 -16.05
N THR A 21 20.06 -17.23 -15.88
CA THR A 21 21.00 -16.14 -15.58
C THR A 21 21.65 -16.30 -14.21
N MET A 22 20.90 -16.78 -13.21
CA MET A 22 21.40 -16.96 -11.84
C MET A 22 22.12 -18.31 -11.64
N PHE A 23 21.63 -19.38 -12.28
CA PHE A 23 22.07 -20.76 -12.12
C PHE A 23 22.11 -21.48 -13.49
N PRO A 24 23.05 -21.13 -14.39
CA PRO A 24 23.07 -21.66 -15.76
C PRO A 24 23.23 -23.18 -15.82
N ASN A 25 23.89 -23.78 -14.83
CA ASN A 25 24.15 -25.22 -14.78
C ASN A 25 22.89 -26.07 -14.54
N VAL A 26 21.79 -25.45 -14.10
CA VAL A 26 20.53 -26.11 -13.72
C VAL A 26 19.62 -26.34 -14.92
N ILE A 27 19.86 -25.68 -16.06
CA ILE A 27 19.01 -25.81 -17.24
C ILE A 27 19.32 -27.10 -17.99
N THR A 28 18.28 -27.85 -18.35
CA THR A 28 18.34 -29.05 -19.18
C THR A 28 17.38 -28.94 -20.36
N GLU A 29 17.54 -29.78 -21.37
CA GLU A 29 16.63 -29.83 -22.51
C GLU A 29 15.61 -30.97 -22.31
N ALA A 30 14.32 -30.66 -22.42
CA ALA A 30 13.23 -31.62 -22.41
C ALA A 30 12.47 -31.58 -23.74
N VAL A 31 11.88 -32.72 -24.14
CA VAL A 31 11.11 -32.81 -25.39
C VAL A 31 9.62 -32.64 -25.07
N ASP A 32 8.95 -31.69 -25.71
CA ASP A 32 7.50 -31.51 -25.61
C ASP A 32 6.75 -32.67 -26.31
N GLY A 33 5.46 -32.86 -26.03
CA GLY A 33 4.59 -33.87 -26.65
C GLY A 33 4.52 -33.80 -28.19
N GLU A 34 4.99 -32.71 -28.80
CA GLU A 34 5.12 -32.51 -30.25
C GLU A 34 6.56 -32.72 -30.80
N GLY A 35 7.51 -33.17 -29.98
CA GLY A 35 8.88 -33.49 -30.42
C GLY A 35 9.84 -32.30 -30.55
N LYS A 36 9.48 -31.11 -30.04
CA LYS A 36 10.37 -29.93 -30.01
C LYS A 36 11.18 -29.86 -28.71
N PRO A 37 12.47 -29.47 -28.76
CA PRO A 37 13.26 -29.24 -27.56
C PRO A 37 12.81 -27.95 -26.87
N ARG A 38 12.48 -28.04 -25.58
CA ARG A 38 12.16 -26.93 -24.68
C ARG A 38 13.17 -26.90 -23.54
N LYS A 39 13.61 -25.70 -23.15
CA LYS A 39 14.42 -25.53 -21.92
C LYS A 39 13.58 -25.91 -20.71
N ALA A 40 14.11 -26.79 -19.88
CA ALA A 40 13.53 -27.26 -18.64
C ALA A 40 14.51 -27.05 -17.48
N ILE A 41 14.00 -27.00 -16.27
CA ILE A 41 14.81 -26.83 -15.06
C ILE A 41 15.06 -28.21 -14.46
N ASN A 42 16.32 -28.56 -14.24
CA ASN A 42 16.67 -29.71 -13.41
C ASN A 42 16.45 -29.35 -11.94
N PHE A 43 15.24 -29.61 -11.44
CA PHE A 43 14.86 -29.31 -10.06
C PHE A 43 15.78 -29.97 -9.02
N GLU A 44 16.41 -31.10 -9.34
CA GLU A 44 17.33 -31.77 -8.43
C GLU A 44 18.63 -30.98 -8.28
N LEU A 45 19.20 -30.51 -9.41
CA LEU A 45 20.39 -29.67 -9.40
C LEU A 45 20.10 -28.28 -8.80
N LEU A 46 18.91 -27.74 -9.05
CA LEU A 46 18.47 -26.46 -8.46
C LEU A 46 18.41 -26.57 -6.93
N LYS A 47 17.82 -27.66 -6.42
CA LYS A 47 17.81 -27.95 -4.99
C LYS A 47 19.24 -28.07 -4.46
N GLN A 48 20.10 -28.85 -5.09
CA GLN A 48 21.50 -28.98 -4.63
C GLN A 48 22.28 -27.65 -4.59
N MET A 49 21.99 -26.70 -5.51
CA MET A 49 22.63 -25.38 -5.51
C MET A 49 22.04 -24.41 -4.47
N LEU A 50 20.76 -24.56 -4.12
CA LEU A 50 20.06 -23.69 -3.18
C LEU A 50 20.13 -24.18 -1.72
N PHE A 51 20.49 -25.45 -1.50
CA PHE A 51 20.46 -26.07 -0.17
C PHE A 51 21.85 -26.08 0.49
N SER A 52 22.02 -25.36 1.60
CA SER A 52 23.14 -25.53 2.55
C SER A 52 22.74 -26.22 3.86
N ASP A 53 21.46 -26.19 4.24
CA ASP A 53 20.94 -26.86 5.44
C ASP A 53 19.56 -27.46 5.16
N VAL A 54 19.34 -28.66 5.68
CA VAL A 54 18.17 -29.51 5.43
C VAL A 54 17.02 -29.12 6.35
N LEU A 55 15.84 -28.84 5.78
CA LEU A 55 14.56 -29.10 6.42
C LEU A 55 13.97 -30.36 5.75
N GLU A 56 14.39 -31.53 6.23
CA GLU A 56 13.69 -32.79 6.00
C GLU A 56 12.55 -32.83 7.02
N GLY A 57 11.40 -32.36 6.57
CA GLY A 57 10.13 -32.50 7.25
C GLY A 57 9.01 -32.29 6.24
N ASP A 58 8.01 -33.17 6.26
CA ASP A 58 6.79 -33.02 5.46
C ASP A 58 5.92 -31.82 5.92
N GLU A 59 6.32 -31.14 7.00
CA GLU A 59 5.60 -30.01 7.61
C GLU A 59 6.18 -28.67 7.13
N ALA A 60 5.85 -28.28 5.91
CA ALA A 60 5.98 -26.90 5.44
C ALA A 60 4.62 -26.20 5.59
N TYR A 61 4.62 -24.97 6.10
CA TYR A 61 3.42 -24.13 6.05
C TYR A 61 3.09 -23.79 4.60
N GLU A 62 2.02 -24.36 4.06
CA GLU A 62 1.53 -24.10 2.71
C GLU A 62 0.05 -23.73 2.73
N PHE A 63 -0.28 -22.59 2.12
CA PHE A 63 -1.67 -22.24 1.81
C PHE A 63 -2.10 -22.97 0.53
N THR A 64 -3.06 -23.88 0.61
CA THR A 64 -3.45 -24.73 -0.53
C THR A 64 -4.97 -24.84 -0.70
N TRP A 65 -5.41 -25.00 -1.94
CA TRP A 65 -6.82 -25.22 -2.30
C TRP A 65 -6.94 -26.03 -3.59
N VAL A 66 -8.13 -26.57 -3.84
CA VAL A 66 -8.42 -27.32 -5.07
C VAL A 66 -8.45 -26.34 -6.26
N GLY A 67 -7.54 -26.50 -7.22
CA GLY A 67 -7.45 -25.62 -8.39
C GLY A 67 -6.26 -24.65 -8.38
N LYS A 68 -5.48 -24.58 -7.29
CA LYS A 68 -4.29 -23.73 -7.18
C LYS A 68 -3.31 -23.88 -8.35
N LYS A 69 -2.94 -25.13 -8.66
CA LYS A 69 -2.00 -25.44 -9.77
C LYS A 69 -2.54 -24.96 -11.12
N ALA A 70 -3.82 -25.17 -11.39
CA ALA A 70 -4.46 -24.71 -12.63
C ALA A 70 -4.46 -23.18 -12.73
N SER A 71 -4.69 -22.49 -11.61
CA SER A 71 -4.66 -21.03 -11.52
C SER A 71 -3.29 -20.44 -11.87
N ILE A 72 -2.20 -21.07 -11.38
CA ILE A 72 -0.83 -20.68 -11.73
C ILE A 72 -0.57 -20.87 -13.23
N VAL A 73 -1.00 -22.00 -13.80
CA VAL A 73 -0.84 -22.27 -15.23
C VAL A 73 -1.61 -21.25 -16.07
N GLU A 74 -2.83 -20.92 -15.66
CA GLU A 74 -3.66 -19.97 -16.40
C GLU A 74 -3.06 -18.56 -16.36
N ALA A 75 -2.49 -18.11 -15.24
CA ALA A 75 -1.80 -16.82 -15.17
C ALA A 75 -0.63 -16.71 -16.17
N ASN A 76 0.12 -17.80 -16.35
CA ASN A 76 1.30 -17.83 -17.24
C ASN A 76 0.95 -18.14 -18.70
N LYS A 77 -0.27 -18.58 -18.99
CA LYS A 77 -0.69 -18.96 -20.34
C LYS A 77 -0.68 -17.74 -21.27
N PRO A 78 0.00 -17.81 -22.42
CA PRO A 78 0.05 -16.70 -23.38
C PRO A 78 -1.32 -16.42 -23.97
N ILE A 79 -1.59 -15.16 -24.28
CA ILE A 79 -2.84 -14.71 -24.89
C ILE A 79 -2.59 -14.22 -26.32
N ARG A 80 -3.57 -14.47 -27.20
CA ARG A 80 -3.58 -14.05 -28.61
C ARG A 80 -4.70 -13.05 -28.93
N LYS A 81 -5.35 -12.51 -27.91
CA LYS A 81 -6.34 -11.44 -28.05
C LYS A 81 -5.62 -10.13 -28.35
N THR A 82 -6.34 -9.16 -28.90
CA THR A 82 -5.81 -7.82 -29.20
C THR A 82 -6.80 -6.78 -28.73
N LEU A 83 -6.30 -5.63 -28.25
CA LEU A 83 -7.14 -4.49 -27.93
C LEU A 83 -7.62 -3.82 -29.22
N ARG A 84 -8.94 -3.56 -29.30
CA ARG A 84 -9.54 -2.83 -30.41
C ARG A 84 -9.86 -1.40 -29.95
N PRO A 85 -9.34 -0.36 -30.61
CA PRO A 85 -9.66 1.02 -30.25
C PRO A 85 -11.09 1.39 -30.67
N CYS A 86 -11.88 1.91 -29.72
CA CYS A 86 -13.25 2.40 -29.94
C CYS A 86 -13.26 3.94 -29.90
N LYS A 87 -12.88 4.59 -31.01
CA LYS A 87 -12.74 6.06 -31.07
C LYS A 87 -14.06 6.80 -30.86
N GLU A 88 -15.16 6.23 -31.32
CA GLU A 88 -16.49 6.86 -31.26
C GLU A 88 -17.03 6.99 -29.84
N GLU A 89 -16.63 6.07 -28.95
CA GLU A 89 -17.01 6.08 -27.53
C GLU A 89 -15.99 6.79 -26.64
N SER A 90 -14.85 7.18 -27.21
CA SER A 90 -13.79 7.85 -26.47
C SER A 90 -14.07 9.33 -26.34
N LYS A 91 -13.81 9.84 -25.13
CA LYS A 91 -13.77 11.28 -24.87
C LYS A 91 -12.33 11.78 -25.01
N ASP A 92 -12.16 12.85 -25.79
CA ASP A 92 -10.88 13.53 -25.99
C ASP A 92 -9.75 12.59 -26.49
N TRP A 93 -10.05 11.76 -27.50
CA TRP A 93 -9.20 10.67 -28.02
C TRP A 93 -7.71 11.03 -28.19
N ASP A 94 -7.40 12.21 -28.74
CA ASP A 94 -6.02 12.60 -29.04
C ASP A 94 -5.26 13.19 -27.83
N THR A 95 -5.96 13.52 -26.74
CA THR A 95 -5.37 14.22 -25.57
C THR A 95 -5.59 13.50 -24.25
N THR A 96 -6.47 12.51 -24.17
CA THR A 96 -6.71 11.76 -22.93
C THR A 96 -5.50 10.91 -22.55
N GLU A 97 -5.09 11.00 -21.29
CA GLU A 97 -4.10 10.11 -20.68
C GLU A 97 -4.77 8.91 -19.99
N ASN A 98 -6.11 8.87 -19.97
CA ASN A 98 -6.91 7.84 -19.31
C ASN A 98 -7.34 6.77 -20.31
N LEU A 99 -7.35 5.52 -19.84
CA LEU A 99 -7.76 4.35 -20.61
C LEU A 99 -8.92 3.63 -19.93
N TYR A 100 -9.92 3.26 -20.72
CA TYR A 100 -10.99 2.34 -20.34
C TYR A 100 -10.91 1.13 -21.26
N ILE A 101 -10.90 -0.08 -20.68
CA ILE A 101 -10.77 -1.34 -21.42
C ILE A 101 -11.90 -2.25 -20.99
N GLU A 102 -12.71 -2.66 -21.96
CA GLU A 102 -13.79 -3.63 -21.77
C GLU A 102 -13.28 -5.05 -22.06
N GLY A 103 -13.60 -5.99 -21.16
CA GLY A 103 -13.28 -7.40 -21.31
C GLY A 103 -13.00 -8.10 -19.98
N ASP A 104 -12.68 -9.39 -20.04
CA ASP A 104 -12.25 -10.12 -18.84
C ASP A 104 -10.91 -9.54 -18.35
N ASN A 105 -10.89 -9.12 -17.09
CA ASN A 105 -9.73 -8.48 -16.48
C ASN A 105 -8.48 -9.37 -16.46
N LEU A 106 -8.59 -10.71 -16.41
CA LEU A 106 -7.42 -11.59 -16.49
C LEU A 106 -6.75 -11.48 -17.86
N ASP A 107 -7.55 -11.50 -18.92
CA ASP A 107 -7.05 -11.33 -20.30
C ASP A 107 -6.46 -9.94 -20.52
N VAL A 108 -7.13 -8.90 -20.02
CA VAL A 108 -6.65 -7.52 -20.10
C VAL A 108 -5.32 -7.36 -19.35
N LEU A 109 -5.21 -7.91 -18.13
CA LEU A 109 -3.98 -7.85 -17.35
C LEU A 109 -2.80 -8.55 -18.05
N LYS A 110 -3.05 -9.65 -18.80
CA LYS A 110 -2.04 -10.30 -19.64
C LYS A 110 -1.58 -9.40 -20.78
N LEU A 111 -2.50 -8.74 -21.47
CA LEU A 111 -2.18 -7.81 -22.56
C LEU A 111 -1.40 -6.59 -22.07
N LEU A 112 -1.75 -6.06 -20.89
CA LEU A 112 -1.08 -4.90 -20.30
C LEU A 112 0.36 -5.20 -19.86
N GLN A 113 0.75 -6.47 -19.67
CA GLN A 113 2.11 -6.83 -19.28
C GLN A 113 3.15 -6.27 -20.25
N GLU A 114 2.89 -6.26 -21.56
CA GLU A 114 3.90 -5.80 -22.54
C GLU A 114 4.23 -4.31 -22.41
N SER A 115 3.23 -3.49 -22.09
CA SER A 115 3.36 -2.02 -22.11
C SER A 115 3.57 -1.42 -20.73
N TYR A 116 3.01 -2.04 -19.68
CA TYR A 116 2.90 -1.48 -18.33
C TYR A 116 3.66 -2.25 -17.25
N LEU A 117 4.51 -3.21 -17.63
CA LEU A 117 5.36 -3.93 -16.68
C LEU A 117 6.17 -2.96 -15.80
N GLY A 118 5.99 -3.04 -14.49
CA GLY A 118 6.73 -2.22 -13.54
C GLY A 118 6.39 -0.72 -13.54
N LYS A 119 5.30 -0.29 -14.19
CA LYS A 119 4.98 1.14 -14.36
C LYS A 119 3.79 1.63 -13.53
N VAL A 120 3.01 0.73 -12.95
CA VAL A 120 1.79 1.09 -12.22
C VAL A 120 2.13 1.49 -10.78
N LYS A 121 1.85 2.74 -10.39
CA LYS A 121 2.16 3.23 -9.04
C LYS A 121 1.15 2.73 -7.99
N MET A 122 -0.12 2.66 -8.35
CA MET A 122 -1.19 2.28 -7.44
C MET A 122 -2.21 1.41 -8.18
N ILE A 123 -2.62 0.32 -7.54
CA ILE A 123 -3.77 -0.49 -7.95
C ILE A 123 -4.81 -0.41 -6.85
N TYR A 124 -6.06 -0.15 -7.21
CA TYR A 124 -7.21 -0.31 -6.32
C TYR A 124 -8.19 -1.28 -6.96
N ILE A 125 -8.64 -2.27 -6.19
CA ILE A 125 -9.64 -3.22 -6.64
C ILE A 125 -10.71 -3.43 -5.57
N ASP A 126 -11.94 -3.61 -6.04
CA ASP A 126 -13.11 -3.99 -5.27
C ASP A 126 -13.66 -5.32 -5.80
N PRO A 127 -12.99 -6.45 -5.50
CA PRO A 127 -13.41 -7.76 -5.98
C PRO A 127 -14.74 -8.20 -5.34
N PRO A 128 -15.46 -9.16 -5.94
CA PRO A 128 -16.67 -9.69 -5.32
C PRO A 128 -16.34 -10.34 -3.97
N TYR A 129 -17.15 -10.05 -2.94
CA TYR A 129 -16.91 -10.49 -1.56
C TYR A 129 -17.32 -11.94 -1.26
N ASN A 130 -17.85 -12.66 -2.25
CA ASN A 130 -18.32 -14.04 -2.12
C ASN A 130 -19.40 -14.22 -1.02
N THR A 131 -20.41 -13.36 -1.01
CA THR A 131 -21.54 -13.39 -0.04
C THR A 131 -22.58 -14.49 -0.31
N GLY A 132 -22.44 -15.21 -1.43
CA GLY A 132 -23.38 -16.25 -1.89
C GLY A 132 -24.54 -15.76 -2.76
N SER A 133 -24.81 -14.44 -2.81
CA SER A 133 -25.76 -13.83 -3.74
C SER A 133 -25.09 -13.12 -4.92
N ASP A 134 -23.81 -12.76 -4.77
CA ASP A 134 -23.16 -11.77 -5.64
C ASP A 134 -22.15 -12.39 -6.62
N PHE A 135 -22.04 -13.72 -6.68
CA PHE A 135 -20.92 -14.36 -7.38
C PHE A 135 -21.32 -15.18 -8.60
N VAL A 136 -20.66 -14.85 -9.71
CA VAL A 136 -20.68 -15.60 -10.98
C VAL A 136 -19.29 -15.67 -11.58
N TYR A 137 -18.76 -16.88 -11.79
CA TYR A 137 -17.70 -17.05 -12.78
C TYR A 137 -17.62 -18.46 -13.39
N ARG A 138 -17.19 -18.48 -14.66
CA ARG A 138 -17.00 -19.64 -15.53
C ARG A 138 -15.52 -20.02 -15.59
N ASP A 139 -15.15 -21.20 -15.09
CA ASP A 139 -13.81 -21.75 -15.38
C ASP A 139 -13.79 -23.21 -15.84
N ASN A 140 -14.95 -23.87 -15.97
CA ASN A 140 -15.01 -25.21 -16.56
C ASN A 140 -15.11 -25.13 -18.09
N PHE A 141 -13.96 -25.12 -18.77
CA PHE A 141 -13.87 -25.36 -20.22
C PHE A 141 -14.13 -26.83 -20.63
N SER A 142 -14.50 -27.71 -19.69
CA SER A 142 -14.67 -29.15 -19.92
C SER A 142 -16.08 -29.69 -19.67
N MET A 143 -17.10 -28.85 -19.45
CA MET A 143 -18.47 -29.36 -19.29
C MET A 143 -19.06 -29.72 -20.66
N ALA A 144 -19.64 -30.93 -20.73
CA ALA A 144 -20.39 -31.38 -21.90
C ALA A 144 -21.57 -30.42 -22.12
N LYS A 145 -21.83 -30.11 -23.40
CA LYS A 145 -22.81 -29.11 -23.85
C LYS A 145 -24.22 -29.32 -23.27
N ASP A 146 -24.55 -30.56 -22.92
CA ASP A 146 -25.86 -30.94 -22.38
C ASP A 146 -26.03 -30.59 -20.88
N GLU A 147 -24.96 -30.61 -20.08
CA GLU A 147 -24.95 -30.15 -18.67
C GLU A 147 -24.92 -28.61 -18.57
N TYR A 148 -24.46 -27.96 -19.65
CA TYR A 148 -24.37 -26.51 -19.83
C TYR A 148 -25.72 -25.86 -20.18
N ASP A 149 -26.61 -26.63 -20.83
CA ASP A 149 -27.94 -26.20 -21.24
C ASP A 149 -28.98 -26.34 -20.10
N GLU A 150 -28.81 -27.27 -19.16
CA GLU A 150 -29.76 -27.46 -18.04
C GLU A 150 -29.57 -26.49 -16.85
N ALA A 151 -28.38 -25.91 -16.67
CA ALA A 151 -28.10 -24.92 -15.60
C ALA A 151 -28.38 -23.46 -16.03
N SER A 152 -28.74 -23.23 -17.30
CA SER A 152 -28.84 -21.92 -17.95
C SER A 152 -30.21 -21.28 -17.76
N GLY A 153 -30.33 -20.28 -16.88
CA GLY A 153 -31.55 -19.47 -16.81
C GLY A 153 -31.41 -18.06 -16.27
N VAL A 154 -30.23 -17.65 -15.80
CA VAL A 154 -30.07 -16.34 -15.16
C VAL A 154 -29.06 -15.51 -15.97
N PHE A 155 -29.51 -14.36 -16.44
CA PHE A 155 -28.72 -13.36 -17.16
C PHE A 155 -28.75 -12.07 -16.33
N ASP A 156 -27.68 -11.29 -16.31
CA ASP A 156 -27.69 -9.94 -15.72
C ASP A 156 -28.32 -8.90 -16.67
N GLU A 157 -28.39 -7.64 -16.23
CA GLU A 157 -28.92 -6.51 -17.02
C GLU A 157 -28.11 -6.24 -18.30
N ASP A 158 -26.87 -6.73 -18.37
CA ASP A 158 -25.94 -6.60 -19.50
C ASP A 158 -25.86 -7.88 -20.36
N GLU A 159 -26.85 -8.78 -20.23
CA GLU A 159 -26.97 -10.07 -20.94
C GLU A 159 -25.81 -11.06 -20.67
N ASN A 160 -25.04 -10.87 -19.62
CA ASN A 160 -24.01 -11.82 -19.21
C ASN A 160 -24.65 -13.00 -18.45
N ARG A 161 -24.21 -14.22 -18.78
CA ARG A 161 -24.74 -15.46 -18.19
C ARG A 161 -24.22 -15.69 -16.76
N LEU A 162 -25.13 -15.91 -15.82
CA LEU A 162 -24.87 -16.01 -14.39
C LEU A 162 -24.71 -17.47 -13.89
N PHE A 163 -23.67 -17.73 -13.09
CA PHE A 163 -23.35 -19.00 -12.39
C PHE A 163 -23.22 -18.74 -10.89
N LEU A 164 -24.30 -18.88 -10.13
CA LEU A 164 -24.30 -18.60 -8.69
C LEU A 164 -23.33 -19.55 -7.95
N ASN A 165 -22.27 -19.00 -7.33
CA ASN A 165 -21.48 -19.79 -6.37
C ASN A 165 -22.29 -19.93 -5.08
N ASN A 166 -22.97 -21.06 -4.95
CA ASN A 166 -23.85 -21.35 -3.83
C ASN A 166 -23.00 -21.68 -2.59
N PRO A 167 -23.31 -21.12 -1.39
CA PRO A 167 -22.63 -21.47 -0.13
C PRO A 167 -22.60 -22.98 0.19
N SER A 168 -23.51 -23.76 -0.38
CA SER A 168 -23.56 -25.23 -0.22
C SER A 168 -22.53 -25.97 -1.10
N ASN A 169 -21.82 -25.26 -1.99
CA ASN A 169 -20.79 -25.83 -2.85
C ASN A 169 -19.55 -26.16 -2.00
N GLY A 170 -19.10 -27.42 -2.02
CA GLY A 170 -17.88 -27.84 -1.32
C GLY A 170 -16.60 -27.16 -1.82
N ARG A 171 -16.65 -26.46 -2.96
CA ARG A 171 -15.55 -25.66 -3.52
C ARG A 171 -15.74 -24.15 -3.40
N PHE A 172 -16.71 -23.68 -2.63
CA PHE A 172 -17.10 -22.29 -2.52
C PHE A 172 -15.93 -21.29 -2.42
N HIS A 173 -15.02 -21.48 -1.47
CA HIS A 173 -13.82 -20.64 -1.31
C HIS A 173 -12.71 -20.98 -2.32
N SER A 174 -12.61 -22.24 -2.76
CA SER A 174 -11.60 -22.67 -3.73
C SER A 174 -11.81 -22.04 -5.11
N ASP A 175 -13.07 -21.90 -5.53
CA ASP A 175 -13.44 -21.30 -6.80
C ASP A 175 -13.12 -19.79 -6.79
N TRP A 176 -13.43 -19.10 -5.69
CA TRP A 176 -13.08 -17.69 -5.50
C TRP A 176 -11.56 -17.46 -5.49
N CYS A 177 -10.82 -18.28 -4.73
CA CYS A 177 -9.35 -18.23 -4.69
C CYS A 177 -8.75 -18.46 -6.09
N SER A 178 -9.29 -19.42 -6.86
CA SER A 178 -8.81 -19.72 -8.21
C SER A 178 -9.04 -18.56 -9.20
N MET A 179 -10.10 -17.77 -8.99
CA MET A 179 -10.36 -16.57 -9.77
C MET A 179 -9.40 -15.42 -9.41
N ILE A 180 -9.21 -15.14 -8.12
CA ILE A 180 -8.45 -13.99 -7.64
C ILE A 180 -6.95 -14.16 -7.82
N TYR A 181 -6.43 -15.36 -7.52
CA TYR A 181 -5.00 -15.65 -7.53
C TYR A 181 -4.27 -15.24 -8.82
N PRO A 182 -4.69 -15.66 -10.03
CA PRO A 182 -3.97 -15.32 -11.26
C PRO A 182 -4.00 -13.81 -11.55
N ARG A 183 -5.09 -13.13 -11.18
CA ARG A 183 -5.25 -11.68 -11.36
C ARG A 183 -4.29 -10.90 -10.47
N LEU A 184 -4.15 -11.30 -9.20
CA LEU A 184 -3.18 -10.68 -8.29
C LEU A 184 -1.74 -10.95 -8.71
N LEU A 185 -1.44 -12.16 -9.21
CA LEU A 185 -0.11 -12.50 -9.72
C LEU A 185 0.31 -11.58 -10.88
N LEU A 186 -0.58 -11.34 -11.83
CA LEU A 186 -0.34 -10.42 -12.95
C LEU A 186 -0.30 -8.96 -12.50
N SER A 187 -1.16 -8.57 -11.56
CA SER A 187 -1.20 -7.22 -11.00
C SER A 187 0.13 -6.83 -10.34
N ARG A 188 0.75 -7.76 -9.60
CA ARG A 188 2.08 -7.57 -8.99
C ARG A 188 3.17 -7.24 -10.02
N ASN A 189 3.09 -7.84 -11.20
CA ASN A 189 4.07 -7.60 -12.26
C ASN A 189 3.97 -6.17 -12.81
N LEU A 190 2.76 -5.64 -12.92
CA LEU A 190 2.50 -4.28 -13.39
C LEU A 190 2.97 -3.20 -12.40
N LEU A 191 2.93 -3.48 -11.10
CA LEU A 191 3.33 -2.50 -10.09
C LEU A 191 4.79 -2.05 -10.23
N SER A 192 5.07 -0.76 -10.05
CA SER A 192 6.42 -0.24 -9.83
C SER A 192 7.01 -0.75 -8.51
N ARG A 193 8.33 -0.64 -8.33
CA ARG A 193 9.01 -1.14 -7.10
C ARG A 193 8.46 -0.51 -5.82
N ASP A 194 8.19 0.78 -5.89
CA ASP A 194 7.56 1.62 -4.87
C ASP A 194 6.02 1.64 -4.96
N GLY A 195 5.44 0.71 -5.72
CA GLY A 195 4.01 0.64 -6.01
C GLY A 195 3.22 -0.05 -4.90
N VAL A 196 1.93 0.25 -4.83
CA VAL A 196 1.00 -0.26 -3.80
C VAL A 196 -0.29 -0.81 -4.42
N ILE A 197 -0.84 -1.85 -3.82
CA ILE A 197 -2.18 -2.37 -4.12
C ILE A 197 -3.08 -2.26 -2.89
N LEU A 198 -4.30 -1.80 -3.12
CA LEU A 198 -5.37 -1.69 -2.14
C LEU A 198 -6.55 -2.56 -2.58
N ILE A 199 -7.03 -3.40 -1.68
CA ILE A 199 -8.05 -4.40 -1.98
C ILE A 199 -9.17 -4.28 -0.96
N SER A 200 -10.35 -3.83 -1.40
CA SER A 200 -11.57 -3.88 -0.58
C SER A 200 -12.02 -5.32 -0.37
N ILE A 201 -12.43 -5.67 0.85
CA ILE A 201 -12.94 -7.00 1.17
C ILE A 201 -13.79 -6.97 2.45
N ASP A 202 -14.75 -7.89 2.57
CA ASP A 202 -15.49 -8.12 3.82
C ASP A 202 -14.95 -9.33 4.62
N ASP A 203 -15.66 -9.70 5.68
CA ASP A 203 -15.26 -10.81 6.56
C ASP A 203 -15.29 -12.20 5.90
N ASN A 204 -15.97 -12.39 4.76
CA ASN A 204 -16.11 -13.72 4.16
C ASN A 204 -14.79 -14.25 3.59
N GLU A 205 -14.01 -13.37 2.94
CA GLU A 205 -12.81 -13.75 2.20
C GLU A 205 -11.55 -12.99 2.63
N VAL A 206 -11.62 -12.15 3.68
CA VAL A 206 -10.44 -11.37 4.15
C VAL A 206 -9.24 -12.25 4.49
N GLU A 207 -9.45 -13.41 5.11
CA GLU A 207 -8.37 -14.33 5.48
C GLU A 207 -7.74 -14.99 4.24
N ASN A 208 -8.57 -15.47 3.32
CA ASN A 208 -8.12 -16.08 2.06
C ASN A 208 -7.42 -15.06 1.17
N MET A 209 -7.97 -13.85 1.04
CA MET A 209 -7.35 -12.74 0.31
C MET A 209 -5.96 -12.41 0.88
N LYS A 210 -5.84 -12.32 2.20
CA LYS A 210 -4.58 -12.04 2.88
C LYS A 210 -3.57 -13.17 2.68
N ALA A 211 -4.01 -14.43 2.73
CA ALA A 211 -3.16 -15.59 2.47
C ALA A 211 -2.64 -15.60 1.02
N ILE A 212 -3.50 -15.33 0.04
CA ILE A 212 -3.10 -15.17 -1.37
C ILE A 212 -2.10 -14.02 -1.52
N CYS A 213 -2.38 -12.86 -0.93
CA CYS A 213 -1.49 -11.71 -1.02
C CYS A 213 -0.13 -11.98 -0.37
N ASN A 214 -0.09 -12.68 0.77
CA ASN A 214 1.15 -13.10 1.41
C ASN A 214 1.98 -14.02 0.53
N GLU A 215 1.35 -14.89 -0.25
CA GLU A 215 2.04 -15.76 -1.20
C GLU A 215 2.53 -15.00 -2.43
N VAL A 216 1.69 -14.13 -3.00
CA VAL A 216 1.98 -13.41 -4.25
C VAL A 216 2.99 -12.28 -4.03
N PHE A 217 2.77 -11.44 -3.02
CA PHE A 217 3.60 -10.27 -2.73
C PHE A 217 4.70 -10.59 -1.72
N GLY A 218 4.46 -11.52 -0.80
CA GLY A 218 5.33 -11.79 0.35
C GLY A 218 4.74 -11.19 1.62
N ALA A 219 4.76 -11.96 2.72
CA ALA A 219 4.21 -11.52 4.00
C ALA A 219 4.88 -10.25 4.56
N ASN A 220 6.18 -10.05 4.28
CA ASN A 220 6.92 -8.86 4.68
C ASN A 220 6.49 -7.58 3.93
N GLN A 221 5.75 -7.72 2.82
CA GLN A 221 5.26 -6.60 2.01
C GLN A 221 3.88 -6.11 2.45
N PHE A 222 3.29 -6.73 3.48
CA PHE A 222 2.05 -6.28 4.08
C PHE A 222 2.26 -4.94 4.78
N VAL A 223 1.50 -3.92 4.37
CA VAL A 223 1.61 -2.56 4.94
C VAL A 223 0.62 -2.37 6.08
N ALA A 224 -0.67 -2.60 5.80
CA ALA A 224 -1.74 -2.38 6.75
C ALA A 224 -3.04 -3.08 6.32
N GLN A 225 -3.94 -3.26 7.29
CA GLN A 225 -5.34 -3.57 7.05
C GLN A 225 -6.15 -2.40 7.58
N LEU A 226 -6.68 -1.58 6.67
CA LEU A 226 -7.54 -0.46 7.01
C LEU A 226 -8.94 -0.99 7.29
N VAL A 227 -9.63 -0.37 8.25
CA VAL A 227 -11.01 -0.71 8.60
C VAL A 227 -11.92 0.39 8.07
N TRP A 228 -12.83 0.02 7.18
CA TRP A 228 -13.85 0.91 6.65
C TRP A 228 -15.16 0.73 7.39
N GLU A 229 -15.64 1.77 8.07
CA GLU A 229 -16.92 1.74 8.76
C GLU A 229 -18.06 2.14 7.80
N LYS A 230 -18.76 1.15 7.23
CA LYS A 230 -19.89 1.39 6.32
C LYS A 230 -21.11 1.98 7.03
N LYS A 231 -21.28 1.74 8.33
CA LYS A 231 -22.45 2.20 9.12
C LYS A 231 -22.03 2.62 10.53
N LYS A 232 -22.44 3.83 10.96
CA LYS A 232 -22.18 4.34 12.32
C LYS A 232 -22.96 3.64 13.43
N LYS A 233 -24.08 2.98 13.10
CA LYS A 233 -24.95 2.28 14.07
C LYS A 233 -25.46 0.97 13.48
N GLY A 234 -25.43 -0.09 14.28
CA GLY A 234 -26.14 -1.33 13.98
C GLY A 234 -27.65 -1.12 13.95
N SER A 235 -28.38 -2.01 13.28
CA SER A 235 -29.83 -1.94 13.26
C SER A 235 -30.37 -2.23 14.67
N PHE A 236 -31.25 -1.37 15.19
CA PHE A 236 -31.87 -1.56 16.51
C PHE A 236 -32.66 -2.88 16.61
N LEU A 237 -33.07 -3.44 15.47
CA LEU A 237 -33.86 -4.66 15.35
C LEU A 237 -33.02 -5.93 15.21
N SER A 238 -31.69 -5.85 15.13
CA SER A 238 -30.86 -7.05 15.01
C SER A 238 -30.60 -7.67 16.39
N ASN A 239 -31.05 -8.90 16.60
CA ASN A 239 -30.72 -9.72 17.79
C ASN A 239 -29.30 -10.31 17.74
N SER A 240 -28.47 -9.91 16.76
CA SER A 240 -27.12 -10.44 16.53
C SER A 240 -26.15 -9.30 16.23
N ILE A 241 -24.85 -9.59 16.32
CA ILE A 241 -23.80 -8.63 16.01
C ILE A 241 -23.98 -8.16 14.55
N THR A 242 -24.31 -6.87 14.37
CA THR A 242 -24.41 -6.29 13.02
C THR A 242 -23.01 -6.07 12.49
N ASN A 243 -22.71 -6.63 11.31
CA ASN A 243 -21.49 -6.29 10.61
C ASN A 243 -21.59 -4.87 10.02
N ILE A 244 -20.83 -3.94 10.60
CA ILE A 244 -20.79 -2.52 10.22
C ILE A 244 -19.44 -2.12 9.62
N LYS A 245 -18.52 -3.07 9.48
CA LYS A 245 -17.14 -2.83 9.06
C LYS A 245 -16.83 -3.66 7.83
N GLU A 246 -15.94 -3.12 7.01
CA GLU A 246 -15.28 -3.79 5.91
C GLU A 246 -13.79 -3.47 6.02
N TYR A 247 -12.98 -4.09 5.17
CA TYR A 247 -11.54 -3.97 5.25
C TYR A 247 -10.97 -3.53 3.91
N VAL A 248 -9.84 -2.83 3.97
CA VAL A 248 -8.99 -2.58 2.81
C VAL A 248 -7.61 -3.12 3.14
N LEU A 249 -7.20 -4.19 2.45
CA LEU A 249 -5.86 -4.76 2.58
C LEU A 249 -4.89 -3.93 1.73
N VAL A 250 -3.75 -3.57 2.32
CA VAL A 250 -2.71 -2.76 1.66
C VAL A 250 -1.42 -3.55 1.61
N TYR A 251 -0.93 -3.79 0.38
CA TYR A 251 0.36 -4.43 0.12
C TYR A 251 1.21 -3.53 -0.79
N CYS A 252 2.51 -3.49 -0.53
CA CYS A 252 3.48 -2.86 -1.42
C CYS A 252 4.18 -3.91 -2.28
N LYS A 253 4.87 -3.48 -3.34
CA LYS A 253 5.71 -4.40 -4.12
C LYS A 253 7.04 -4.67 -3.40
N GLU A 254 7.74 -3.62 -2.99
CA GLU A 254 8.98 -3.69 -2.22
C GLU A 254 8.95 -2.70 -1.05
N ALA A 255 8.93 -3.21 0.18
CA ALA A 255 8.82 -2.43 1.41
C ALA A 255 10.01 -1.49 1.63
N ASN A 256 11.19 -1.88 1.16
CA ASN A 256 12.39 -1.05 1.24
C ASN A 256 12.30 0.21 0.36
N ASP A 257 11.56 0.13 -0.74
CA ASP A 257 11.39 1.23 -1.71
C ASP A 257 10.07 1.99 -1.47
N PHE A 258 9.23 1.54 -0.54
CA PHE A 258 7.92 2.11 -0.28
C PHE A 258 8.00 3.24 0.76
N GLU A 259 7.86 4.49 0.29
CA GLU A 259 7.89 5.70 1.12
C GLU A 259 6.63 5.92 1.98
N GLY A 260 5.64 5.03 1.86
CA GLY A 260 4.36 5.12 2.55
C GLY A 260 3.25 5.76 1.71
N LEU A 261 2.04 5.75 2.27
CA LEU A 261 0.89 6.46 1.70
C LEU A 261 0.98 7.94 2.05
N ILE A 262 1.54 8.71 1.11
CA ILE A 262 1.67 10.17 1.20
C ILE A 262 0.43 10.78 0.55
N GLY A 263 -0.36 11.54 1.30
CA GLY A 263 -1.55 12.19 0.75
C GLY A 263 -1.40 13.69 0.50
N GLU A 264 -0.41 14.35 1.10
CA GLU A 264 -0.11 15.76 0.84
C GLU A 264 1.38 16.03 0.95
N ILE A 265 1.93 16.82 0.02
CA ILE A 265 3.29 17.32 0.09
C ILE A 265 3.19 18.78 0.50
N ASN A 266 3.54 19.08 1.75
CA ASN A 266 3.58 20.46 2.20
C ASN A 266 4.97 21.06 1.94
N SER A 267 5.02 22.04 1.04
CA SER A 267 6.21 22.85 0.74
C SER A 267 6.19 24.23 1.42
N GLU A 268 5.15 24.54 2.20
CA GLU A 268 5.05 25.81 2.93
C GLU A 268 5.89 25.80 4.22
N VAL A 269 6.30 27.00 4.64
CA VAL A 269 7.05 27.17 5.88
C VAL A 269 6.12 27.04 7.08
N GLU A 270 6.31 25.99 7.87
CA GLU A 270 5.54 25.73 9.08
C GLU A 270 6.33 26.07 10.35
N THR A 271 5.63 26.22 11.48
CA THR A 271 6.28 26.41 12.78
C THR A 271 5.77 25.42 13.83
N TYR A 272 6.70 24.81 14.56
CA TYR A 272 6.41 23.77 15.54
C TYR A 272 6.82 24.19 16.95
N PRO A 273 6.03 23.89 17.98
CA PRO A 273 6.43 24.12 19.37
C PRO A 273 7.64 23.24 19.72
N CYS A 274 8.67 23.82 20.34
CA CYS A 274 9.82 23.07 20.84
C CYS A 274 9.52 22.30 22.14
N VAL A 275 8.38 22.59 22.77
CA VAL A 275 7.94 21.97 24.02
C VAL A 275 6.80 20.97 23.76
N ASN A 276 6.72 19.92 24.56
CA ASN A 276 5.73 18.85 24.52
C ASN A 276 5.46 18.34 25.94
N ALA A 277 4.29 18.68 26.49
CA ALA A 277 3.92 18.42 27.89
C ALA A 277 4.17 16.98 28.39
N PRO A 278 3.93 15.91 27.60
CA PRO A 278 4.15 14.53 28.05
C PRO A 278 5.63 14.16 28.27
N ASN A 279 6.58 14.91 27.71
CA ASN A 279 8.00 14.58 27.80
C ASN A 279 8.55 14.90 29.20
N LYS A 280 9.68 14.30 29.58
CA LYS A 280 10.35 14.64 30.84
C LYS A 280 10.88 16.09 30.81
N ARG A 281 10.85 16.78 31.96
CA ARG A 281 11.52 18.08 32.09
C ARG A 281 13.03 17.91 32.09
N GLU A 282 13.69 18.69 31.23
CA GLU A 282 15.14 18.72 31.11
C GLU A 282 15.62 20.14 30.87
N LYS A 283 16.92 20.36 31.07
CA LYS A 283 17.56 21.65 30.80
C LYS A 283 17.94 21.74 29.33
N ARG A 284 17.80 22.93 28.76
CA ARG A 284 18.30 23.31 27.44
C ARG A 284 19.01 24.65 27.53
N VAL A 285 20.07 24.78 26.75
CA VAL A 285 20.86 26.00 26.58
C VAL A 285 20.62 26.49 25.16
N ILE A 286 20.14 27.71 25.03
CA ILE A 286 19.81 28.33 23.75
C ILE A 286 20.87 29.39 23.44
N PRO A 287 21.62 29.25 22.34
CA PRO A 287 22.60 30.24 21.92
C PRO A 287 21.96 31.62 21.71
N ALA A 288 22.72 32.67 22.00
CA ALA A 288 22.35 34.03 21.64
C ALA A 288 22.23 34.20 20.12
N GLY A 289 21.47 35.20 19.69
CA GLY A 289 21.30 35.57 18.27
C GLY A 289 19.98 35.14 17.64
N ILE A 290 19.18 34.29 18.31
CA ILE A 290 17.86 33.92 17.80
C ILE A 290 16.89 35.10 17.81
N VAL A 291 16.00 35.16 16.82
CA VAL A 291 15.01 36.22 16.70
C VAL A 291 13.93 36.07 17.78
N SER A 292 13.51 37.20 18.36
CA SER A 292 12.37 37.27 19.26
C SER A 292 11.23 38.04 18.60
N LYS A 293 10.05 37.41 18.56
CA LYS A 293 8.78 38.02 18.15
C LYS A 293 8.02 38.61 19.33
N TYR A 294 8.67 38.76 20.50
CA TYR A 294 8.06 39.41 21.66
C TYR A 294 7.65 40.86 21.33
N LYS A 295 6.60 41.35 22.00
CA LYS A 295 6.03 42.68 21.72
C LYS A 295 7.05 43.80 21.91
N GLU A 296 7.91 43.67 22.92
CA GLU A 296 8.95 44.64 23.24
C GLU A 296 10.29 44.23 22.65
N LYS A 297 10.92 45.14 21.89
CA LYS A 297 12.23 44.89 21.27
C LYS A 297 13.38 44.86 22.29
N ASN A 298 13.20 45.49 23.45
CA ASN A 298 14.15 45.47 24.55
C ASN A 298 13.39 45.01 25.79
N TYR A 299 13.62 43.78 26.23
CA TYR A 299 12.90 43.16 27.32
C TYR A 299 13.84 42.28 28.14
N THR A 300 13.64 42.24 29.44
CA THR A 300 14.44 41.39 30.33
C THR A 300 13.52 40.68 31.31
N LEU A 301 13.65 39.36 31.40
CA LEU A 301 13.01 38.55 32.43
C LEU A 301 14.08 37.86 33.26
N THR A 302 13.99 38.01 34.58
CA THR A 302 15.01 37.51 35.51
C THR A 302 14.93 36.00 35.67
N LYS A 303 16.07 35.38 35.97
CA LYS A 303 16.19 34.00 36.40
C LYS A 303 15.16 33.65 37.49
N GLY A 304 14.59 32.45 37.41
CA GLY A 304 13.60 31.92 38.35
C GLY A 304 12.16 32.24 37.96
N SER A 305 11.92 33.09 36.97
CA SER A 305 10.59 33.27 36.40
C SER A 305 10.14 32.02 35.65
N GLU A 306 8.85 31.69 35.78
CA GLU A 306 8.20 30.61 35.05
C GLU A 306 7.28 31.21 33.98
N ILE A 307 7.47 30.76 32.74
CA ILE A 307 6.59 31.05 31.61
C ILE A 307 5.66 29.86 31.50
N SER A 308 4.39 30.03 31.86
CA SER A 308 3.40 28.95 31.84
C SER A 308 2.13 29.34 31.08
N ASP A 309 1.54 28.34 30.44
CA ASP A 309 0.24 28.33 29.80
C ASP A 309 -0.38 26.96 30.08
N THR A 310 -1.70 26.87 30.19
CA THR A 310 -2.54 25.73 30.64
C THR A 310 -1.87 24.35 30.77
N THR A 311 -1.17 23.87 29.74
CA THR A 311 -0.52 22.53 29.71
C THR A 311 1.01 22.55 29.61
N MET A 312 1.65 23.70 29.45
CA MET A 312 3.08 23.85 29.12
C MET A 312 3.74 24.90 30.01
N SER A 313 4.97 24.64 30.46
CA SER A 313 5.69 25.56 31.33
C SER A 313 7.20 25.46 31.12
N ILE A 314 7.86 26.60 31.09
CA ILE A 314 9.31 26.76 30.97
C ILE A 314 9.79 27.58 32.17
N VAL A 315 10.79 27.06 32.89
CA VAL A 315 11.44 27.76 34.01
C VAL A 315 12.76 28.36 33.53
N LEU A 316 12.97 29.65 33.76
CA LEU A 316 14.21 30.34 33.43
C LEU A 316 15.31 30.02 34.46
N LEU A 317 16.42 29.44 34.01
CA LEU A 317 17.61 29.18 34.84
C LEU A 317 18.72 30.23 34.66
N SER A 318 18.64 31.04 33.60
CA SER A 318 19.40 32.28 33.39
C SER A 318 18.44 33.43 33.03
N ASP A 319 18.96 34.65 32.99
CA ASP A 319 18.17 35.82 32.58
C ASP A 319 17.85 35.75 31.07
N LEU A 320 16.59 36.01 30.72
CA LEU A 320 16.17 36.19 29.34
C LEU A 320 16.36 37.65 28.96
N VAL A 321 17.39 37.95 28.16
CA VAL A 321 17.71 39.31 27.73
C VAL A 321 17.43 39.44 26.23
N ILE A 322 16.37 40.15 25.86
CA ILE A 322 16.05 40.51 24.47
C ILE A 322 16.53 41.95 24.25
N LYS A 323 17.40 42.16 23.25
CA LYS A 323 17.83 43.50 22.80
C LYS A 323 17.61 43.61 21.31
N ASN A 324 17.02 44.71 20.86
CA ASN A 324 16.68 44.95 19.45
C ASN A 324 15.90 43.80 18.77
N GLY A 325 15.09 43.05 19.53
CA GLY A 325 14.30 41.93 19.02
C GLY A 325 15.08 40.65 18.78
N VAL A 326 16.30 40.52 19.33
CA VAL A 326 17.09 39.28 19.33
C VAL A 326 17.47 38.89 20.74
N LEU A 327 17.65 37.59 20.97
CA LEU A 327 18.20 37.08 22.22
C LEU A 327 19.67 37.52 22.32
N ALA A 328 19.96 38.38 23.30
CA ALA A 328 21.26 39.03 23.42
C ALA A 328 22.31 38.16 24.12
N GLU A 329 21.87 37.26 24.99
CA GLU A 329 22.72 36.43 25.85
C GLU A 329 22.25 34.98 25.80
N GLU A 330 23.14 34.05 26.16
CA GLU A 330 22.81 32.64 26.23
C GLU A 330 21.71 32.39 27.26
N LEU A 331 20.69 31.64 26.86
CA LEU A 331 19.51 31.38 27.68
C LEU A 331 19.48 29.91 28.13
N THR A 332 19.57 29.69 29.44
CA THR A 332 19.38 28.36 30.06
C THR A 332 17.96 28.26 30.61
N ILE A 333 17.24 27.23 30.17
CA ILE A 333 15.82 27.02 30.49
C ILE A 333 15.53 25.55 30.77
N GLU A 334 14.53 25.30 31.62
CA GLU A 334 14.05 23.97 31.94
C GLU A 334 12.59 23.79 31.50
N GLY A 335 12.29 22.68 30.82
CA GLY A 335 10.97 22.43 30.27
C GLY A 335 10.85 21.04 29.64
N ASN A 336 9.68 20.70 29.12
CA ASN A 336 9.39 19.41 28.51
C ASN A 336 9.73 19.47 27.01
N TRP A 337 10.94 19.09 26.58
CA TRP A 337 11.42 19.36 25.21
C TRP A 337 11.09 18.27 24.19
N ARG A 338 10.77 18.67 22.95
CA ARG A 338 10.67 17.76 21.78
C ARG A 338 12.02 17.38 21.19
N TYR A 339 12.99 18.28 21.29
CA TYR A 339 14.28 18.18 20.63
C TYR A 339 15.42 18.06 21.64
N SER A 340 16.52 17.41 21.23
CA SER A 340 17.73 17.29 22.04
C SER A 340 18.48 18.63 22.12
N GLN A 341 19.50 18.71 22.98
CA GLN A 341 20.34 19.90 23.10
C GLN A 341 21.09 20.19 21.80
N GLU A 342 21.62 19.16 21.16
CA GLU A 342 22.38 19.27 19.90
C GLU A 342 21.48 19.84 18.80
N ALA A 343 20.28 19.29 18.64
CA ALA A 343 19.30 19.73 17.65
C ALA A 343 18.87 21.19 17.89
N MET A 344 18.57 21.57 19.15
CA MET A 344 18.20 22.96 19.49
C MET A 344 19.32 23.95 19.17
N THR A 345 20.58 23.55 19.40
CA THR A 345 21.76 24.37 19.09
C THR A 345 21.91 24.54 17.58
N GLU A 346 21.75 23.45 16.82
CA GLU A 346 21.81 23.47 15.36
C GLU A 346 20.71 24.36 14.76
N TYR A 347 19.47 24.25 15.24
CA TYR A 347 18.35 25.08 14.76
C TYR A 347 18.57 26.57 15.07
N ALA A 348 19.15 26.89 16.23
CA ALA A 348 19.52 28.27 16.56
C ALA A 348 20.57 28.82 15.58
N LEU A 349 21.61 28.04 15.27
CA LEU A 349 22.68 28.43 14.35
C LEU A 349 22.18 28.58 12.90
N LYS A 350 21.20 27.78 12.48
CA LYS A 350 20.56 27.86 11.16
C LYS A 350 19.48 28.94 11.05
N ASN A 351 19.22 29.72 12.10
CA ASN A 351 18.10 30.66 12.21
C ASN A 351 16.71 29.99 12.03
N GLU A 352 16.61 28.70 12.34
CA GLU A 352 15.38 27.91 12.36
C GLU A 352 14.69 27.95 13.73
N LEU A 353 15.18 28.74 14.69
CA LEU A 353 14.63 28.84 16.04
C LEU A 353 14.30 30.29 16.39
N TYR A 354 13.15 30.52 17.01
CA TYR A 354 12.76 31.85 17.46
C TYR A 354 11.91 31.83 18.73
N ILE A 355 11.89 32.97 19.43
CA ILE A 355 11.05 33.22 20.61
C ILE A 355 9.71 33.80 20.16
N THR A 356 8.59 33.22 20.61
CA THR A 356 7.23 33.67 20.27
C THR A 356 6.83 34.94 21.02
N ARG A 357 5.63 35.46 20.71
CA ARG A 357 5.02 36.59 21.44
C ARG A 357 4.78 36.29 22.92
N ASP A 358 4.60 35.02 23.25
CA ASP A 358 4.32 34.53 24.60
C ASP A 358 5.57 33.93 25.25
N LEU A 359 6.77 34.25 24.74
CA LEU A 359 8.07 33.84 25.25
C LEU A 359 8.37 32.33 25.18
N TYR A 360 7.60 31.55 24.41
CA TYR A 360 7.91 30.16 24.09
C TYR A 360 8.89 30.05 22.92
N LEU A 361 9.47 28.85 22.74
CA LEU A 361 10.32 28.55 21.59
C LEU A 361 9.55 27.77 20.53
N ARG A 362 9.67 28.22 19.28
CA ARG A 362 9.18 27.49 18.10
C ARG A 362 10.29 27.31 17.08
N ARG A 363 10.30 26.14 16.44
CA ARG A 363 11.14 25.81 15.29
C ARG A 363 10.43 26.21 14.00
N ILE A 364 11.15 26.81 13.08
CA ILE A 364 10.75 27.06 11.69
C ILE A 364 11.20 25.85 10.89
N VAL A 365 10.29 25.24 10.14
CA VAL A 365 10.58 24.12 9.26
C VAL A 365 10.25 24.56 7.85
N SER A 366 11.27 24.62 6.99
CA SER A 366 11.15 24.99 5.58
C SER A 366 11.40 23.83 4.63
N ASP A 367 11.82 22.68 5.15
CA ASP A 367 12.01 21.47 4.36
C ASP A 367 10.66 20.91 3.92
N THR A 368 10.58 20.47 2.66
CA THR A 368 9.37 19.84 2.11
C THR A 368 9.02 18.60 2.93
N ARG A 369 7.79 18.56 3.44
CA ARG A 369 7.31 17.46 4.27
C ARG A 369 6.22 16.67 3.55
N TYR A 370 6.39 15.36 3.57
CA TYR A 370 5.39 14.42 3.09
C TYR A 370 4.45 14.07 4.26
N LYS A 371 3.21 14.57 4.22
CA LYS A 371 2.16 14.19 5.17
C LYS A 371 1.67 12.80 4.80
N THR A 372 1.84 11.86 5.71
CA THR A 372 1.39 10.49 5.51
C THR A 372 -0.03 10.30 6.03
N LEU A 373 -0.63 9.13 5.80
CA LEU A 373 -1.99 8.83 6.25
C LEU A 373 -2.26 9.20 7.74
N LYS A 374 -1.25 9.08 8.61
CA LYS A 374 -1.34 9.45 10.04
C LYS A 374 -1.56 10.95 10.28
N ASP A 375 -1.12 11.77 9.34
CA ASP A 375 -1.20 13.24 9.40
C ASP A 375 -2.53 13.73 8.79
N ILE A 376 -3.19 12.89 7.99
CA ILE A 376 -4.41 13.21 7.23
C ILE A 376 -5.66 12.62 7.88
N LEU A 377 -5.56 11.42 8.45
CA LEU A 377 -6.66 10.83 9.20
C LEU A 377 -6.83 11.62 10.51
N PRO A 378 -7.97 12.31 10.70
CA PRO A 378 -8.23 12.98 11.96
C PRO A 378 -8.20 11.93 13.07
N ARG A 379 -7.53 12.24 14.19
CA ARG A 379 -7.72 11.45 15.40
C ARG A 379 -9.21 11.56 15.73
N ILE A 380 -9.89 10.42 15.82
CA ILE A 380 -11.28 10.37 16.27
C ILE A 380 -11.36 11.17 17.58
N GLY A 381 -12.01 12.34 17.55
CA GLY A 381 -12.08 13.28 18.67
C GLY A 381 -11.55 14.70 18.39
N ASP A 382 -10.83 14.94 17.28
CA ASP A 382 -10.34 16.29 16.91
C ASP A 382 -11.35 17.11 16.05
N ASP A 383 -12.52 16.55 15.72
CA ASP A 383 -13.65 17.30 15.13
C ASP A 383 -14.26 18.23 16.19
N SER A 384 -13.58 19.34 16.42
CA SER A 384 -14.13 20.53 17.09
C SER A 384 -14.55 21.62 16.09
N ASP A 385 -14.39 21.38 14.78
CA ASP A 385 -14.82 22.29 13.71
C ASP A 385 -15.78 21.61 12.74
N VAL A 386 -17.00 21.33 13.20
CA VAL A 386 -18.17 21.31 12.31
C VAL A 386 -19.21 22.28 12.86
N SER A 387 -18.87 23.56 12.79
CA SER A 387 -19.87 24.63 12.72
C SER A 387 -19.65 25.38 11.42
N HIS A 388 -20.43 25.05 10.40
CA HIS A 388 -20.98 25.99 9.43
C HIS A 388 -22.21 25.39 8.74
#